data_AF-A0A536CTR5-F1
#
_entry.id   AF-A0A536CTR5-F1
#
_cell.length_a   1.000
_cell.length_b   1.000
_cell.length_c   1.000
_cell.angle_alpha   90.00
_cell.angle_beta   90.00
_cell.angle_gamma   90.00
#
_symmetry.space_group_name_H-M   'P 1'
#
loop_
_entity.id
_entity.type
_entity.pdbx_description
1 polymer ?
#
loop_
_entity_poly.entity_id
_entity_poly.type
_entity_poly.pdbx_seq_one_letter_code
_entity_poly.pdbx_strand_id
1 'polypeptide(L)'
;MSKLGDSLRAQREKKGITLDQAAADTRIREKFLKALEDGDYQSLPGAVYTKGFLRNYAEYLDLQADELVVLFHQERGGQPEAPRSFQPMRPVVHRSLIFTPKVLLPVVVLAGVVLFVGYLYYQFTSFATPPRLDVTDPPGDVIASQPDLLIRGVTVADGRITVRAFPGQNAITDVRPATDGTFSTNVSLVQGANHIEIEVLDAAGKVSRVTRNVRLEVAATTPPGPPPQLIVEQPANGAAFTNTPVQVSGRVDRSITSLQVNNIAVSVNPDGSFTARYYLPAGPQSFRIVARNAAGGVVEETRNVVVSYTAAVVNVFVRGGDAWLLATVDGADVAGTGRVYKDGETAVFTGREVRLRSGNAGATQVIYNGTLIANLGRQGEVVDRTFTAQ
;
A
#
# COMPACT_ATOMS: atom_id res chain seq x y z
N MET A 1 71.54 68.30 56.84
CA MET A 1 71.79 69.22 55.71
C MET A 1 72.65 68.49 54.72
N SER A 2 72.15 68.34 53.49
CA SER A 2 72.83 67.63 52.40
C SER A 2 73.65 68.64 51.61
N LYS A 3 74.98 68.48 51.59
CA LYS A 3 75.87 69.34 50.80
C LYS A 3 75.54 69.25 49.31
N LEU A 4 75.09 68.07 48.87
CA LEU A 4 74.62 67.85 47.51
C LEU A 4 73.35 68.66 47.21
N GLY A 5 72.33 68.52 48.05
CA GLY A 5 71.05 69.19 47.86
C GLY A 5 71.17 70.71 47.89
N ASP A 6 71.98 71.22 48.83
CA ASP A 6 72.28 72.65 48.95
C ASP A 6 72.99 73.18 47.70
N SER A 7 73.92 72.41 47.10
CA SER A 7 74.63 72.79 45.88
C SER A 7 73.71 72.85 44.65
N LEU A 8 72.82 71.86 44.50
CA LEU A 8 71.82 71.84 43.43
C LEU A 8 70.87 73.02 43.54
N ARG A 9 70.33 73.27 44.75
CA ARG A 9 69.41 74.39 45.01
C ARG A 9 70.07 75.73 44.73
N ALA A 10 71.26 75.96 45.27
CA ALA A 10 71.98 77.21 45.12
C ALA A 10 72.26 77.52 43.64
N GLN A 11 72.65 76.51 42.85
CA GLN A 11 72.90 76.69 41.43
C GLN A 11 71.61 76.94 40.63
N ARG A 12 70.51 76.23 40.94
CA ARG A 12 69.21 76.46 40.32
C ARG A 12 68.74 77.90 40.58
N GLU A 13 68.80 78.35 41.83
CA GLU A 13 68.39 79.69 42.24
C GLU A 13 69.28 80.77 41.64
N LYS A 14 70.59 80.53 41.54
CA LYS A 14 71.53 81.42 40.85
C LYS A 14 71.22 81.59 39.37
N LYS A 15 70.67 80.57 38.72
CA LYS A 15 70.18 80.63 37.33
C LYS A 15 68.76 81.21 37.22
N GLY A 16 68.09 81.51 38.32
CA GLY A 16 66.72 82.04 38.34
C GLY A 16 65.65 81.03 37.90
N ILE A 17 65.94 79.72 37.97
CA ILE A 17 65.07 78.66 37.47
C ILE A 17 64.15 78.15 38.59
N THR A 18 62.86 77.97 38.30
CA THR A 18 61.91 77.36 39.25
C THR A 18 62.00 75.83 39.21
N LEU A 19 61.62 75.16 40.31
CA LEU A 19 61.61 73.69 40.36
C LEU A 19 60.68 73.08 39.29
N ASP A 20 59.53 73.70 39.02
CA ASP A 20 58.58 73.28 37.99
C ASP A 20 59.19 73.38 36.58
N GLN A 21 59.91 74.46 36.28
CA GLN A 21 60.60 74.63 35.00
C GLN A 21 61.72 73.60 34.81
N ALA A 22 62.54 73.38 35.85
CA ALA A 22 63.55 72.33 35.83
C ALA A 22 62.95 70.93 35.64
N ALA A 23 61.78 70.66 36.22
CA ALA A 23 61.07 69.41 36.06
C ALA A 23 60.57 69.19 34.63
N ALA A 24 60.03 70.22 34.00
CA ALA A 24 59.58 70.20 32.62
C ALA A 24 60.75 69.92 31.65
N ASP A 25 61.87 70.61 31.85
CA ASP A 25 63.02 70.55 30.93
C ASP A 25 63.80 69.23 31.05
N THR A 26 64.05 68.77 32.28
CA THR A 26 64.78 67.51 32.53
C THR A 26 63.90 66.27 32.36
N ARG A 27 62.57 66.46 32.27
CA ARG A 27 61.55 65.41 32.33
C ARG A 27 61.59 64.57 33.60
N ILE A 28 62.12 65.13 34.69
CA ILE A 28 62.11 64.51 36.02
C ILE A 28 60.99 65.18 36.81
N ARG A 29 60.10 64.38 37.41
CA ARG A 29 58.98 64.93 38.19
C ARG A 29 59.51 65.85 39.30
N GLU A 30 58.88 67.02 39.46
CA GLU A 30 59.28 68.07 40.41
C GLU A 30 59.54 67.53 41.83
N LYS A 31 58.67 66.63 42.32
CA LYS A 31 58.83 65.99 43.63
C LYS A 31 60.19 65.31 43.83
N PHE A 32 60.80 64.79 42.78
CA PHE A 32 62.10 64.12 42.85
C PHE A 32 63.25 65.10 42.77
N LEU A 33 63.13 66.19 42.00
CA LEU A 33 64.12 67.27 42.03
C LEU A 33 64.13 67.96 43.40
N LYS A 34 62.94 68.21 43.94
CA LYS A 34 62.79 68.72 45.30
C LYS A 34 63.41 67.79 46.34
N ALA A 35 63.14 66.48 46.26
CA ALA A 35 63.75 65.49 47.15
C ALA A 35 65.29 65.45 47.05
N LEU A 36 65.85 65.64 45.85
CA LEU A 36 67.30 65.77 45.66
C LEU A 36 67.86 67.03 46.33
N GLU A 37 67.18 68.18 46.20
CA GLU A 37 67.57 69.43 46.86
C GLU A 37 67.41 69.38 48.39
N ASP A 38 66.39 68.67 48.88
CA ASP A 38 66.13 68.50 50.31
C ASP A 38 67.03 67.42 50.96
N GLY A 39 67.76 66.64 50.15
CA GLY A 39 68.53 65.48 50.61
C GLY A 39 67.65 64.33 51.10
N ASP A 40 66.35 64.33 50.78
CA ASP A 40 65.41 63.27 51.15
C ASP A 40 65.51 62.09 50.18
N TYR A 41 66.55 61.28 50.36
CA TYR A 41 66.79 60.13 49.50
C TYR A 41 65.79 58.99 49.68
N GLN A 42 64.94 59.03 50.72
CA GLN A 42 63.93 57.99 50.96
C GLN A 42 62.72 58.13 50.03
N SER A 43 62.39 59.35 49.60
CA SER A 43 61.29 59.60 48.68
C SER A 43 61.65 59.42 47.20
N LEU A 44 62.93 59.15 46.90
CA LEU A 44 63.41 58.91 45.53
C LEU A 44 63.19 57.46 45.09
N PRO A 45 62.85 57.23 43.80
CA PRO A 45 62.78 55.88 43.25
C PRO A 45 64.20 55.32 43.19
N GLY A 46 64.35 54.03 43.54
CA GLY A 46 65.60 53.30 43.82
C GLY A 46 66.91 53.80 43.19
N ALA A 47 68.05 53.50 43.84
CA ALA A 47 69.37 54.11 43.58
C ALA A 47 69.79 54.27 42.11
N VAL A 48 69.45 53.31 41.24
CA VAL A 48 69.74 53.36 39.79
C VAL A 48 69.05 54.54 39.11
N TYR A 49 67.77 54.75 39.38
CA TYR A 49 67.00 55.88 38.83
C TYR A 49 67.45 57.20 39.46
N THR A 50 67.72 57.20 40.76
CA THR A 50 68.23 58.39 41.45
C THR A 50 69.54 58.89 40.83
N LYS A 51 70.46 57.97 40.51
CA LYS A 51 71.72 58.31 39.84
C LYS A 51 71.50 58.91 38.45
N GLY A 52 70.55 58.37 37.68
CA GLY A 52 70.16 58.92 36.39
C GLY A 52 69.57 60.34 36.50
N PHE A 53 68.70 60.56 37.48
CA PHE A 53 68.09 61.87 37.73
C PHE A 53 69.11 62.91 38.16
N LEU A 54 70.02 62.52 39.06
CA LEU A 54 71.07 63.40 39.54
C LEU A 54 72.00 63.84 38.41
N ARG A 55 72.39 62.93 37.50
CA ARG A 55 73.23 63.29 36.35
C ARG A 55 72.53 64.25 35.39
N ASN A 56 71.32 63.90 34.98
CA ASN A 56 70.53 64.74 34.07
C ASN A 56 70.30 66.14 34.69
N TYR A 57 69.98 66.20 35.98
CA TYR A 57 69.75 67.47 36.65
C TYR A 57 71.03 68.29 36.84
N ALA A 58 72.14 67.64 37.17
CA ALA A 58 73.46 68.28 37.24
C ALA A 58 73.87 68.88 35.88
N GLU A 59 73.70 68.12 34.80
CA GLU A 59 73.97 68.57 33.43
C GLU A 59 73.10 69.79 33.07
N TYR A 60 71.80 69.75 33.38
CA TYR A 60 70.90 70.88 33.16
C TYR A 60 71.30 72.14 33.96
N LEU A 61 71.88 71.97 35.15
CA LEU A 61 72.37 73.07 35.99
C LEU A 61 73.81 73.50 35.67
N ASP A 62 74.45 72.93 34.64
CA ASP A 62 75.87 73.11 34.30
C ASP A 62 76.81 72.80 35.48
N LEU A 63 76.52 71.74 36.23
CA LEU A 63 77.34 71.21 37.32
C LEU A 63 78.05 69.92 36.88
N GLN A 64 79.18 69.62 37.53
CA GLN A 64 79.92 68.38 37.26
C GLN A 64 79.18 67.18 37.86
N ALA A 65 78.49 66.44 36.99
CA ALA A 65 77.62 65.34 37.37
C ALA A 65 78.34 64.22 38.16
N ASP A 66 79.57 63.89 37.79
CA ASP A 66 80.31 62.81 38.46
C ASP A 66 80.74 63.16 39.89
N GLU A 67 81.06 64.43 40.16
CA GLU A 67 81.34 64.91 41.52
C GLU A 67 80.10 64.79 42.42
N LEU A 68 78.94 65.19 41.90
CA LEU A 68 77.68 65.08 42.62
C LEU A 68 77.27 63.62 42.83
N VAL A 69 77.53 62.73 41.87
CA VAL A 69 77.28 61.28 42.05
C VAL A 69 78.15 60.69 43.16
N VAL A 70 79.42 61.11 43.26
CA VAL A 70 80.30 60.69 44.36
C VAL A 70 79.75 61.19 45.70
N LEU A 71 79.34 62.47 45.77
CA LEU A 71 78.77 63.07 46.98
C LEU A 71 77.45 62.38 47.38
N PHE A 72 76.60 62.03 46.41
CA PHE A 72 75.39 61.25 46.63
C PHE A 72 75.68 59.87 47.23
N HIS A 73 76.70 59.17 46.74
CA HIS A 73 77.11 57.87 47.31
C HIS A 73 77.63 58.02 48.75
N GLN A 74 78.36 59.09 49.05
CA GLN A 74 78.85 59.40 50.39
C GLN A 74 77.71 59.71 51.36
N GLU A 75 76.75 60.56 50.96
CA GLU A 75 75.64 60.98 51.83
C GLU A 75 74.59 59.89 52.05
N ARG A 76 74.35 59.03 51.06
CA ARG A 76 73.40 57.91 51.18
C ARG A 76 73.93 56.76 52.06
N GLY A 77 75.24 56.75 52.37
CA GLY A 77 75.86 55.70 53.19
C GLY A 77 75.89 54.31 52.54
N GLY A 78 75.72 54.23 51.21
CA GLY A 78 75.60 52.96 50.48
C GLY A 78 76.90 52.57 49.79
N GLN A 79 77.45 51.40 50.16
CA GLN A 79 78.54 50.73 49.42
C GLN A 79 78.22 50.66 47.91
N PRO A 80 79.23 50.77 47.02
CA PRO A 80 79.03 50.53 45.59
C PRO A 80 78.43 49.13 45.40
N GLU A 81 77.28 49.07 44.71
CA GLU A 81 76.55 47.83 44.43
C GLU A 81 77.50 46.84 43.72
N ALA A 82 77.81 45.72 44.37
CA ALA A 82 78.62 44.65 43.78
C ALA A 82 77.98 44.17 42.47
N PRO A 83 78.76 43.77 41.45
CA PRO A 83 78.22 43.28 40.20
C PRO A 83 77.34 42.06 40.47
N ARG A 84 76.03 42.20 40.20
CA ARG A 84 75.07 41.11 40.35
C ARG A 84 75.46 39.99 39.39
N SER A 85 75.70 38.80 39.93
CA SER A 85 75.88 37.58 39.16
C SER A 85 74.64 37.32 38.31
N PHE A 86 74.79 37.35 36.99
CA PHE A 86 73.76 36.87 36.06
C PHE A 86 73.54 35.37 36.31
N GLN A 87 72.39 35.02 36.89
CA GLN A 87 71.85 33.68 36.73
C GLN A 87 71.04 33.69 35.42
N PRO A 88 71.45 32.93 34.38
CA PRO A 88 70.66 32.86 33.17
C PRO A 88 69.27 32.34 33.52
N MET A 89 68.25 33.10 33.14
CA MET A 89 66.86 32.69 33.23
C MET A 89 66.72 31.39 32.44
N ARG A 90 66.18 30.34 33.08
CA ARG A 90 65.86 29.10 32.36
C ARG A 90 64.95 29.48 31.19
N PRO A 91 65.21 29.00 29.96
CA PRO A 91 64.36 29.33 28.84
C PRO A 91 62.93 28.85 29.16
N VAL A 92 61.98 29.78 29.14
CA VAL A 92 60.57 29.44 29.07
C VAL A 92 60.38 28.80 27.70
N VAL A 93 60.48 27.47 27.64
CA VAL A 93 60.24 26.70 26.41
C VAL A 93 58.80 26.96 26.01
N HIS A 94 58.59 27.90 25.10
CA HIS A 94 57.33 28.00 24.39
C HIS A 94 57.25 26.71 23.58
N ARG A 95 56.32 25.83 23.95
CA ARG A 95 56.08 24.57 23.25
C ARG A 95 55.43 24.93 21.91
N SER A 96 56.24 25.32 20.93
CA SER A 96 55.77 25.44 19.55
C SER A 96 55.40 24.05 19.05
N LEU A 97 54.33 23.95 18.26
CA LEU A 97 53.98 22.71 17.56
C LEU A 97 55.12 22.39 16.57
N ILE A 98 56.06 21.54 16.97
CA ILE A 98 57.13 21.11 16.07
C ILE A 98 56.56 20.01 15.18
N PHE A 99 56.13 20.36 13.97
CA PHE A 99 55.75 19.42 12.91
C PHE A 99 56.98 18.62 12.46
N THR A 100 57.28 17.53 13.16
CA THR A 100 58.29 16.54 12.72
C THR A 100 57.63 15.52 11.80
N PRO A 101 58.30 15.02 10.74
CA PRO A 101 57.72 14.03 9.81
C PRO A 101 57.16 12.78 10.50
N LYS A 102 57.76 12.40 11.65
CA LYS A 102 57.35 11.26 12.47
C LYS A 102 55.98 11.43 13.15
N VAL A 103 55.52 12.67 13.36
CA VAL A 103 54.19 12.98 13.94
C VAL A 103 53.19 13.37 12.86
N LEU A 104 53.65 13.99 11.77
CA LEU A 104 52.81 14.36 10.62
C LEU A 104 52.18 13.13 9.95
N LEU A 105 52.98 12.08 9.71
CA LEU A 105 52.54 10.90 8.96
C LEU A 105 51.33 10.17 9.60
N PRO A 106 51.33 9.81 10.90
CA PRO A 106 50.16 9.15 11.50
C PRO A 106 48.92 10.05 11.55
N VAL A 107 49.08 11.37 11.69
CA VAL A 107 47.95 12.32 11.68
C VAL A 107 47.33 12.41 10.29
N VAL A 108 48.14 12.48 9.23
CA VAL A 108 47.66 12.49 7.84
C VAL A 108 47.01 11.15 7.48
N VAL A 109 47.59 10.03 7.89
CA VAL A 109 47.00 8.70 7.68
C VAL A 109 45.67 8.60 8.40
N LEU A 110 45.58 9.04 9.66
CA LEU A 110 44.32 9.04 10.41
C LEU A 110 43.26 9.92 9.74
N ALA A 111 43.62 11.13 9.30
CA ALA A 111 42.72 12.01 8.55
C ALA A 111 42.26 11.36 7.24
N GLY A 112 43.16 10.69 6.51
CA GLY A 112 42.84 9.94 5.30
C GLY A 112 41.88 8.78 5.55
N VAL A 113 42.09 8.01 6.63
CA VAL A 113 41.19 6.93 7.04
C VAL A 113 39.82 7.48 7.42
N VAL A 114 39.75 8.57 8.18
CA VAL A 114 38.46 9.20 8.55
C VAL A 114 37.71 9.70 7.31
N LEU A 115 38.41 10.35 6.37
CA LEU A 115 37.80 10.79 5.11
C LEU A 115 37.33 9.61 4.26
N PHE A 116 38.13 8.55 4.17
CA PHE A 116 37.76 7.34 3.43
C PHE A 116 36.56 6.62 4.04
N VAL A 117 36.53 6.45 5.37
CA VAL A 117 35.38 5.88 6.09
C VAL A 117 34.15 6.77 5.95
N GLY A 118 34.30 8.09 6.06
CA GLY A 118 33.21 9.04 5.83
C GLY A 118 32.67 8.99 4.41
N TYR A 119 33.55 8.87 3.40
CA TYR A 119 33.17 8.68 2.01
C TYR A 119 32.43 7.36 1.80
N LEU A 120 32.94 6.25 2.35
CA LEU A 120 32.28 4.95 2.29
C LEU A 120 30.91 4.97 2.98
N TYR A 121 30.78 5.68 4.11
CA TYR A 121 29.49 5.85 4.80
C TYR A 121 28.49 6.67 3.97
N TYR A 122 28.95 7.76 3.36
CA TYR A 122 28.13 8.56 2.45
C TYR A 122 27.71 7.76 1.21
N GLN A 123 28.64 7.01 0.63
CA GLN A 123 28.35 6.11 -0.48
C GLN A 123 27.33 5.05 -0.04
N PHE A 124 27.58 4.33 1.05
CA PHE A 124 26.66 3.31 1.55
C PHE A 124 25.24 3.86 1.81
N THR A 125 25.11 5.04 2.44
CA THR A 125 23.78 5.63 2.73
C THR A 125 23.05 6.17 1.50
N SER A 126 23.77 6.69 0.50
CA SER A 126 23.17 7.13 -0.77
C SER A 126 22.65 5.97 -1.64
N PHE A 127 23.22 4.78 -1.52
CA PHE A 127 22.75 3.57 -2.21
C PHE A 127 21.71 2.77 -1.40
N ALA A 128 21.72 2.82 -0.07
CA ALA A 128 20.92 1.94 0.78
C ALA A 128 19.54 2.47 1.19
N THR A 129 19.16 3.70 0.83
CA THR A 129 17.86 4.27 1.23
C THR A 129 16.73 3.76 0.32
N PRO A 130 15.77 2.98 0.84
CA PRO A 130 14.67 2.45 0.03
C PRO A 130 13.68 3.56 -0.36
N PRO A 131 12.95 3.42 -1.48
CA PRO A 131 11.99 4.43 -1.93
C PRO A 131 10.84 4.56 -0.92
N ARG A 132 10.28 5.77 -0.78
CA ARG A 132 9.11 5.99 0.07
C ARG A 132 7.92 5.20 -0.48
N LEU A 133 7.17 4.51 0.37
CA LEU A 133 5.91 3.85 0.00
C LEU A 133 4.92 3.96 1.16
N ASP A 134 3.98 4.90 1.03
CA ASP A 134 2.92 5.12 2.01
C ASP A 134 1.58 4.70 1.40
N VAL A 135 1.07 3.53 1.77
CA VAL A 135 -0.25 3.05 1.36
C VAL A 135 -1.31 3.69 2.26
N THR A 136 -2.11 4.59 1.70
CA THR A 136 -3.15 5.38 2.40
C THR A 136 -4.48 4.65 2.46
N ASP A 137 -4.79 3.82 1.48
CA ASP A 137 -6.00 3.00 1.46
C ASP A 137 -5.69 1.60 0.92
N PRO A 138 -6.01 0.52 1.64
CA PRO A 138 -6.47 0.54 3.02
C PRO A 138 -5.35 1.02 3.99
N PRO A 139 -5.69 1.73 5.09
CA PRO A 139 -4.71 2.21 6.07
C PRO A 139 -4.09 1.07 6.90
N GLY A 140 -4.73 -0.10 6.93
CA GLY A 140 -4.30 -1.28 7.67
C GLY A 140 -5.12 -2.50 7.27
N ASP A 141 -5.35 -3.43 8.20
CA ASP A 141 -6.18 -4.61 7.95
C ASP A 141 -7.67 -4.22 7.88
N VAL A 142 -8.39 -4.71 6.87
CA VAL A 142 -9.80 -4.32 6.64
C VAL A 142 -10.68 -5.51 6.27
N ILE A 143 -11.97 -5.35 6.50
CA ILE A 143 -13.00 -6.22 5.95
C ILE A 143 -13.58 -5.53 4.72
N ALA A 144 -13.40 -6.14 3.55
CA ALA A 144 -13.97 -5.65 2.29
C ALA A 144 -15.36 -6.25 2.08
N SER A 145 -16.29 -5.47 1.55
CA SER A 145 -17.65 -5.91 1.20
C SER A 145 -17.84 -6.17 -0.30
N GLN A 146 -16.84 -5.82 -1.11
CA GLN A 146 -16.85 -5.94 -2.56
C GLN A 146 -15.58 -6.66 -3.03
N PRO A 147 -15.64 -7.42 -4.14
CA PRO A 147 -14.51 -8.20 -4.62
C PRO A 147 -13.38 -7.34 -5.19
N ASP A 148 -13.65 -6.11 -5.65
CA ASP A 148 -12.59 -5.21 -6.12
C ASP A 148 -12.21 -4.24 -5.01
N LEU A 149 -10.96 -4.32 -4.56
CA LEU A 149 -10.41 -3.44 -3.52
C LEU A 149 -9.54 -2.37 -4.15
N LEU A 150 -9.89 -1.12 -3.86
CA LEU A 150 -9.09 0.04 -4.23
C LEU A 150 -7.86 0.16 -3.33
N ILE A 151 -6.68 0.24 -3.94
CA ILE A 151 -5.41 0.51 -3.28
C ILE A 151 -4.98 1.92 -3.67
N ARG A 152 -4.69 2.76 -2.67
CA ARG A 152 -4.16 4.12 -2.85
C ARG A 152 -2.92 4.34 -2.01
N GLY A 153 -2.05 5.22 -2.48
CA GLY A 153 -0.88 5.63 -1.72
C GLY A 153 -0.07 6.72 -2.38
N VAL A 154 1.06 7.04 -1.75
CA VAL A 154 2.06 7.98 -2.24
C VAL A 154 3.43 7.31 -2.25
N THR A 155 4.16 7.49 -3.34
CA THR A 155 5.53 6.99 -3.52
C THR A 155 6.36 7.97 -4.36
N VAL A 156 7.58 7.58 -4.74
CA VAL A 156 8.45 8.35 -5.62
C VAL A 156 7.89 8.36 -7.04
N ALA A 157 7.90 9.51 -7.73
CA ALA A 157 7.24 9.70 -9.02
C ALA A 157 7.82 8.83 -10.16
N ASP A 158 9.08 8.40 -10.04
CA ASP A 158 9.76 7.50 -10.97
C ASP A 158 9.60 6.02 -10.63
N GLY A 159 8.82 5.71 -9.58
CA GLY A 159 8.55 4.35 -9.11
C GLY A 159 7.68 3.53 -10.07
N ARG A 160 7.85 2.21 -10.03
CA ARG A 160 6.96 1.22 -10.63
C ARG A 160 6.33 0.40 -9.53
N ILE A 161 5.01 0.50 -9.36
CA ILE A 161 4.29 -0.26 -8.35
C ILE A 161 3.83 -1.60 -8.93
N THR A 162 4.00 -2.65 -8.13
CA THR A 162 3.40 -3.98 -8.31
C THR A 162 2.50 -4.29 -7.12
N VAL A 163 1.26 -4.70 -7.39
CA VAL A 163 0.29 -5.14 -6.38
C VAL A 163 -0.06 -6.59 -6.62
N ARG A 164 0.10 -7.45 -5.61
CA ARG A 164 -0.21 -8.88 -5.68
C ARG A 164 -1.22 -9.24 -4.58
N ALA A 165 -2.26 -10.01 -4.91
CA ALA A 165 -3.22 -10.52 -3.94
C ALA A 165 -3.23 -12.06 -3.93
N PHE A 166 -3.05 -12.65 -2.74
CA PHE A 166 -3.03 -14.08 -2.48
C PHE A 166 -4.29 -14.51 -1.69
N PRO A 167 -4.83 -15.73 -1.88
CA PRO A 167 -4.31 -16.83 -2.72
C PRO A 167 -4.62 -16.70 -4.23
N GLY A 168 -5.16 -15.59 -4.70
CA GLY A 168 -5.38 -15.35 -6.13
C GLY A 168 -4.10 -15.32 -6.97
N GLN A 169 -4.25 -15.35 -8.29
CA GLN A 169 -3.16 -15.07 -9.24
C GLN A 169 -3.18 -13.60 -9.73
N ASN A 170 -3.94 -12.75 -9.04
CA ASN A 170 -4.13 -11.36 -9.44
C ASN A 170 -2.89 -10.55 -9.07
N ALA A 171 -2.08 -10.24 -10.09
CA ALA A 171 -0.94 -9.35 -9.99
C ALA A 171 -1.10 -8.21 -10.99
N ILE A 172 -1.07 -6.99 -10.48
CA ILE A 172 -1.06 -5.77 -11.28
C ILE A 172 0.36 -5.25 -11.25
N THR A 173 0.98 -5.16 -12.42
CA THR A 173 2.39 -4.75 -12.56
C THR A 173 2.47 -3.42 -13.30
N ASP A 174 3.58 -2.71 -13.11
CA ASP A 174 3.89 -1.45 -13.79
C ASP A 174 2.87 -0.31 -13.59
N VAL A 175 2.24 -0.26 -12.41
CA VAL A 175 1.41 0.89 -12.04
C VAL A 175 2.34 2.09 -11.83
N ARG A 176 2.09 3.18 -12.56
CA ARG A 176 2.88 4.41 -12.48
C ARG A 176 2.20 5.45 -11.59
N PRO A 177 2.93 6.06 -10.64
CA PRO A 177 2.42 7.20 -9.91
C PRO A 177 2.18 8.40 -10.84
N ALA A 178 1.30 9.30 -10.41
CA ALA A 178 1.19 10.64 -10.97
C ALA A 178 2.42 11.50 -10.61
N THR A 179 2.50 12.69 -11.21
CA THR A 179 3.63 13.62 -11.02
C THR A 179 3.83 14.09 -9.57
N ASP A 180 2.78 14.04 -8.76
CA ASP A 180 2.80 14.33 -7.32
C ASP A 180 3.13 13.11 -6.44
N GLY A 181 3.40 11.96 -7.05
CA GLY A 181 3.73 10.70 -6.38
C GLY A 181 2.51 9.87 -5.97
N THR A 182 1.28 10.32 -6.22
CA THR A 182 0.07 9.57 -5.88
C THR A 182 -0.15 8.39 -6.84
N PHE A 183 -0.66 7.27 -6.32
CA PHE A 183 -1.07 6.14 -7.16
C PHE A 183 -2.40 5.55 -6.68
N SER A 184 -3.13 4.93 -7.61
CA SER A 184 -4.40 4.25 -7.34
C SER A 184 -4.57 3.07 -8.27
N THR A 185 -4.97 1.91 -7.76
CA THR A 185 -5.29 0.73 -8.57
C THR A 185 -6.28 -0.20 -7.87
N ASN A 186 -7.06 -0.98 -8.60
CA ASN A 186 -8.02 -1.93 -8.04
C ASN A 186 -7.50 -3.36 -8.14
N VAL A 187 -7.41 -4.07 -7.02
CA VAL A 187 -7.04 -5.49 -6.98
C VAL A 187 -8.24 -6.34 -6.63
N SER A 188 -8.48 -7.40 -7.40
CA SER A 188 -9.58 -8.32 -7.13
C SER A 188 -9.22 -9.34 -6.05
N LEU A 189 -10.11 -9.48 -5.07
CA LEU A 189 -10.05 -10.35 -3.92
C LEU A 189 -10.79 -11.67 -4.17
N VAL A 190 -10.40 -12.72 -3.46
CA VAL A 190 -11.16 -13.97 -3.34
C VAL A 190 -11.98 -14.00 -2.05
N GLN A 191 -13.02 -14.83 -1.99
CA GLN A 191 -13.85 -14.98 -0.79
C GLN A 191 -13.00 -15.37 0.43
N GLY A 192 -13.20 -14.67 1.56
CA GLY A 192 -12.47 -14.96 2.80
C GLY A 192 -11.19 -14.14 2.95
N ALA A 193 -10.15 -14.73 3.54
CA ALA A 193 -8.91 -14.02 3.85
C ALA A 193 -8.03 -13.85 2.60
N ASN A 194 -7.58 -12.62 2.37
CA ASN A 194 -6.64 -12.23 1.33
C ASN A 194 -5.41 -11.59 1.96
N HIS A 195 -4.25 -11.82 1.35
CA HIS A 195 -3.00 -11.16 1.69
C HIS A 195 -2.53 -10.35 0.49
N ILE A 196 -2.37 -9.04 0.67
CA ILE A 196 -2.02 -8.12 -0.41
C ILE A 196 -0.60 -7.61 -0.16
N GLU A 197 0.27 -7.78 -1.16
CA GLU A 197 1.61 -7.19 -1.19
C GLU A 197 1.64 -6.02 -2.18
N ILE A 198 2.07 -4.86 -1.72
CA ILE A 198 2.31 -3.66 -2.51
C ILE A 198 3.81 -3.42 -2.52
N GLU A 199 4.42 -3.44 -3.69
CA GLU A 199 5.85 -3.24 -3.87
C GLU A 199 6.09 -2.08 -4.82
N VAL A 200 7.05 -1.20 -4.52
CA VAL A 200 7.52 -0.17 -5.45
C VAL A 200 9.00 -0.37 -5.75
N LEU A 201 9.33 -0.33 -7.04
CA LEU A 201 10.70 -0.35 -7.57
C LEU A 201 11.03 1.04 -8.14
N ASP A 202 12.06 1.71 -7.64
CA ASP A 202 12.49 3.00 -8.20
C ASP A 202 13.43 2.86 -9.41
N ALA A 203 13.78 3.98 -10.05
CA ALA A 203 14.65 3.98 -11.22
C ALA A 203 16.08 3.47 -10.94
N ALA A 204 16.53 3.51 -9.68
CA ALA A 204 17.82 2.98 -9.25
C ALA A 204 17.77 1.48 -8.91
N GLY A 205 16.59 0.84 -9.02
CA GLY A 205 16.38 -0.58 -8.74
C GLY A 205 16.13 -0.91 -7.27
N LYS A 206 15.86 0.09 -6.43
CA LYS A 206 15.60 -0.10 -4.99
C LYS A 206 14.13 -0.41 -4.77
N VAL A 207 13.86 -1.24 -3.77
CA VAL A 207 12.53 -1.79 -3.51
C VAL A 207 12.03 -1.40 -2.11
N SER A 208 10.76 -1.03 -2.03
CA SER A 208 9.99 -0.96 -0.78
C SER A 208 8.74 -1.81 -0.88
N ARG A 209 8.39 -2.50 0.21
CA ARG A 209 7.21 -3.38 0.27
C ARG A 209 6.36 -3.07 1.49
N VAL A 210 5.04 -3.07 1.29
CA VAL A 210 4.01 -2.96 2.33
C VAL A 210 2.97 -4.06 2.13
N THR A 211 2.48 -4.65 3.21
CA THR A 211 1.45 -5.70 3.17
C THR A 211 0.16 -5.27 3.84
N ARG A 212 -0.96 -5.86 3.41
CA ARG A 212 -2.30 -5.67 3.98
C ARG A 212 -3.03 -7.00 4.07
N ASN A 213 -3.64 -7.30 5.21
CA ASN A 213 -4.56 -8.43 5.32
C ASN A 213 -5.98 -7.92 5.11
N VAL A 214 -6.68 -8.49 4.14
CA VAL A 214 -8.03 -8.07 3.79
C VAL A 214 -8.94 -9.27 3.79
N ARG A 215 -10.00 -9.24 4.59
CA ARG A 215 -11.02 -10.29 4.57
C ARG A 215 -12.18 -9.84 3.70
N LEU A 216 -12.40 -10.50 2.57
CA LEU A 216 -13.61 -10.29 1.78
C LEU A 216 -14.76 -11.01 2.47
N GLU A 217 -15.62 -10.22 3.09
CA GLU A 217 -16.92 -10.64 3.58
C GLU A 217 -17.96 -10.00 2.67
N VAL A 218 -18.21 -10.64 1.53
CA VAL A 218 -19.42 -10.35 0.77
C VAL A 218 -20.56 -10.61 1.74
N ALA A 219 -21.33 -9.55 2.07
CA ALA A 219 -22.52 -9.70 2.88
C ALA A 219 -23.29 -10.88 2.30
N ALA A 220 -23.45 -11.94 3.09
CA ALA A 220 -24.30 -13.04 2.70
C ALA A 220 -25.61 -12.37 2.28
N THR A 221 -25.97 -12.46 0.99
CA THR A 221 -27.33 -12.16 0.56
C THR A 221 -28.20 -12.82 1.60
N THR A 222 -29.05 -12.03 2.28
CA THR A 222 -29.89 -12.44 3.41
C THR A 222 -30.18 -13.94 3.31
N PRO A 223 -29.90 -14.75 4.35
CA PRO A 223 -30.05 -16.19 4.28
C PRO A 223 -31.34 -16.49 3.54
N PRO A 224 -31.30 -17.33 2.48
CA PRO A 224 -32.46 -17.50 1.63
C PRO A 224 -33.66 -17.76 2.53
N GLY A 225 -34.72 -16.97 2.33
CA GLY A 225 -35.94 -17.10 3.13
C GLY A 225 -36.41 -18.56 3.12
N PRO A 226 -37.24 -18.97 4.09
CA PRO A 226 -37.69 -20.35 4.17
C PRO A 226 -38.15 -20.85 2.79
N PRO A 227 -37.75 -22.06 2.37
CA PRO A 227 -38.10 -22.56 1.05
C PRO A 227 -39.61 -22.66 0.90
N PRO A 228 -40.14 -22.52 -0.33
CA PRO A 228 -41.57 -22.72 -0.55
C PRO A 228 -41.96 -24.16 -0.20
N GLN A 229 -43.20 -24.37 0.24
CA GLN A 229 -43.77 -25.71 0.38
C GLN A 229 -44.05 -26.29 -1.00
N LEU A 230 -43.59 -27.53 -1.23
CA LEU A 230 -43.84 -28.32 -2.42
C LEU A 230 -44.37 -29.69 -1.98
N ILE A 231 -45.48 -30.10 -2.58
CA ILE A 231 -46.06 -31.43 -2.41
C ILE A 231 -46.24 -32.04 -3.79
N VAL A 232 -45.47 -33.06 -4.13
CA VAL A 232 -45.66 -33.83 -5.37
C VAL A 232 -46.67 -34.96 -5.11
N GLU A 233 -47.85 -34.84 -5.72
CA GLU A 233 -48.94 -35.81 -5.61
C GLU A 233 -48.73 -36.99 -6.57
N GLN A 234 -48.27 -36.71 -7.80
CA GLN A 234 -47.93 -37.73 -8.81
C GLN A 234 -46.66 -37.33 -9.57
N PRO A 235 -45.87 -38.31 -10.05
CA PRO A 235 -46.01 -39.74 -9.83
C PRO A 235 -45.52 -40.18 -8.44
N ALA A 236 -46.00 -41.33 -7.96
CA ALA A 236 -45.39 -41.98 -6.80
C ALA A 236 -43.95 -42.39 -7.15
N ASN A 237 -43.02 -42.28 -6.19
CA ASN A 237 -41.65 -42.72 -6.40
C ASN A 237 -41.61 -44.24 -6.62
N GLY A 238 -40.95 -44.69 -7.69
CA GLY A 238 -40.91 -46.07 -8.15
C GLY A 238 -42.11 -46.53 -8.97
N ALA A 239 -43.06 -45.64 -9.32
CA ALA A 239 -44.23 -46.03 -10.10
C ALA A 239 -43.87 -46.50 -11.51
N ALA A 240 -44.64 -47.47 -12.02
CA ALA A 240 -44.51 -48.00 -13.37
C ALA A 240 -45.66 -47.50 -14.26
N PHE A 241 -45.34 -47.09 -15.48
CA PHE A 241 -46.28 -46.58 -16.47
C PHE A 241 -46.16 -47.41 -17.74
N THR A 242 -47.27 -47.97 -18.22
CA THR A 242 -47.30 -48.77 -19.45
C THR A 242 -48.23 -48.14 -20.48
N ASN A 243 -47.72 -47.88 -21.68
CA ASN A 243 -48.44 -47.27 -22.80
C ASN A 243 -49.10 -45.90 -22.51
N THR A 244 -48.73 -45.24 -21.41
CA THR A 244 -49.33 -43.98 -20.97
C THR A 244 -48.26 -42.93 -20.68
N PRO A 245 -48.56 -41.63 -20.88
CA PRO A 245 -47.66 -40.56 -20.47
C PRO A 245 -47.59 -40.48 -18.94
N VAL A 246 -46.46 -40.00 -18.43
CA VAL A 246 -46.31 -39.74 -16.99
C VAL A 246 -46.85 -38.35 -16.68
N GLN A 247 -47.82 -38.29 -15.79
CA GLN A 247 -48.31 -37.02 -15.25
C GLN A 247 -47.53 -36.67 -13.99
N VAL A 248 -46.93 -35.48 -13.99
CA VAL A 248 -46.31 -34.87 -12.82
C VAL A 248 -47.26 -33.79 -12.32
N SER A 249 -47.82 -33.98 -11.12
CA SER A 249 -48.76 -33.04 -10.53
C SER A 249 -48.52 -32.88 -9.03
N GLY A 250 -48.95 -31.73 -8.52
CA GLY A 250 -48.78 -31.43 -7.11
C GLY A 250 -49.28 -30.04 -6.75
N ARG A 251 -48.89 -29.61 -5.57
CA ARG A 251 -49.23 -28.30 -5.00
C ARG A 251 -47.99 -27.58 -4.52
N VAL A 252 -48.02 -26.26 -4.63
CA VAL A 252 -47.02 -25.34 -4.11
C VAL A 252 -47.72 -24.20 -3.36
N ASP A 253 -47.02 -23.61 -2.39
CA ASP A 253 -47.55 -22.43 -1.72
C ASP A 253 -47.47 -21.15 -2.59
N ARG A 254 -48.08 -20.08 -2.11
CA ARG A 254 -48.13 -18.78 -2.82
C ARG A 254 -46.81 -18.03 -2.87
N SER A 255 -45.77 -18.48 -2.15
CA SER A 255 -44.46 -17.81 -2.16
C SER A 255 -43.65 -18.15 -3.41
N ILE A 256 -44.06 -19.18 -4.17
CA ILE A 256 -43.36 -19.63 -5.36
C ILE A 256 -43.26 -18.53 -6.43
N THR A 257 -42.07 -18.38 -6.99
CA THR A 257 -41.78 -17.53 -8.16
C THR A 257 -41.45 -18.33 -9.40
N SER A 258 -40.95 -19.56 -9.25
CA SER A 258 -40.72 -20.46 -10.37
C SER A 258 -40.86 -21.92 -9.95
N LEU A 259 -41.50 -22.72 -10.80
CA LEU A 259 -41.52 -24.18 -10.73
C LEU A 259 -40.86 -24.75 -11.99
N GLN A 260 -39.97 -25.71 -11.81
CA GLN A 260 -39.32 -26.42 -12.91
C GLN A 260 -39.38 -27.93 -12.69
N VAL A 261 -39.52 -28.68 -13.77
CA VAL A 261 -39.41 -30.14 -13.80
C VAL A 261 -38.40 -30.50 -14.88
N ASN A 262 -37.30 -31.17 -14.52
CA ASN A 262 -36.18 -31.47 -15.42
C ASN A 262 -35.66 -30.22 -16.16
N ASN A 263 -35.55 -29.10 -15.43
CA ASN A 263 -35.15 -27.76 -15.92
C ASN A 263 -36.13 -27.10 -16.90
N ILE A 264 -37.31 -27.67 -17.15
CA ILE A 264 -38.38 -27.08 -17.96
C ILE A 264 -39.36 -26.36 -17.03
N ALA A 265 -39.68 -25.11 -17.32
CA ALA A 265 -40.65 -24.34 -16.53
C ALA A 265 -42.07 -24.95 -16.62
N VAL A 266 -42.73 -25.10 -15.48
CA VAL A 266 -44.11 -25.60 -15.39
C VAL A 266 -44.99 -24.50 -14.81
N SER A 267 -46.10 -24.22 -15.49
CA SER A 267 -47.08 -23.24 -15.01
C SER A 267 -47.78 -23.74 -13.75
N VAL A 268 -47.89 -22.84 -12.77
CA VAL A 268 -48.65 -23.06 -11.54
C VAL A 268 -49.96 -22.29 -11.65
N ASN A 269 -51.07 -22.97 -11.39
CA ASN A 269 -52.40 -22.36 -11.39
C ASN A 269 -52.55 -21.41 -10.19
N PRO A 270 -53.50 -20.44 -10.23
CA PRO A 270 -53.72 -19.49 -9.14
C PRO A 270 -54.06 -20.14 -7.78
N ASP A 271 -54.57 -21.37 -7.78
CA ASP A 271 -54.87 -22.16 -6.59
C ASP A 271 -53.65 -22.92 -6.02
N GLY A 272 -52.47 -22.74 -6.62
CA GLY A 272 -51.22 -23.40 -6.25
C GLY A 272 -51.05 -24.81 -6.82
N SER A 273 -52.00 -25.32 -7.61
CA SER A 273 -51.86 -26.61 -8.27
C SER A 273 -50.99 -26.51 -9.52
N PHE A 274 -50.28 -27.57 -9.84
CA PHE A 274 -49.61 -27.70 -11.13
C PHE A 274 -49.81 -29.10 -11.69
N THR A 275 -49.82 -29.18 -13.02
CA THR A 275 -49.88 -30.46 -13.73
C THR A 275 -49.13 -30.33 -15.05
N ALA A 276 -48.30 -31.32 -15.34
CA ALA A 276 -47.58 -31.44 -16.59
C ALA A 276 -47.56 -32.90 -17.03
N ARG A 277 -47.66 -33.13 -18.34
CA ARG A 277 -47.62 -34.48 -18.94
C ARG A 277 -46.33 -34.64 -19.72
N TYR A 278 -45.65 -35.75 -19.48
CA TYR A 278 -44.39 -36.10 -20.11
C TYR A 278 -44.53 -37.40 -20.88
N TYR A 279 -44.09 -37.37 -22.14
CA TYR A 279 -44.01 -38.51 -23.01
C TYR A 279 -42.54 -38.94 -23.03
N LEU A 280 -42.24 -40.09 -22.43
CA LEU A 280 -40.87 -40.50 -22.16
C LEU A 280 -40.57 -41.85 -22.81
N PRO A 281 -39.35 -42.08 -23.32
CA PRO A 281 -38.97 -43.36 -23.87
C PRO A 281 -38.98 -44.45 -22.80
N ALA A 282 -39.06 -45.71 -23.23
CA ALA A 282 -39.01 -46.86 -22.35
C ALA A 282 -37.73 -46.87 -21.49
N GLY A 283 -37.85 -47.39 -20.26
CA GLY A 283 -36.76 -47.51 -19.31
C GLY A 283 -36.99 -46.74 -18.02
N PRO A 284 -35.99 -46.74 -17.12
CA PRO A 284 -36.00 -45.94 -15.90
C PRO A 284 -35.92 -44.45 -16.26
N GLN A 285 -36.75 -43.64 -15.61
CA GLN A 285 -36.84 -42.20 -15.80
C GLN A 285 -36.82 -41.48 -14.45
N SER A 286 -36.31 -40.26 -14.43
CA SER A 286 -36.28 -39.42 -13.22
C SER A 286 -36.85 -38.04 -13.49
N PHE A 287 -37.69 -37.57 -12.58
CA PHE A 287 -38.16 -36.19 -12.54
C PHE A 287 -37.50 -35.48 -11.38
N ARG A 288 -36.77 -34.40 -11.69
CA ARG A 288 -36.26 -33.43 -10.73
C ARG A 288 -37.20 -32.22 -10.71
N ILE A 289 -37.97 -32.08 -9.64
CA ILE A 289 -38.94 -31.00 -9.44
C ILE A 289 -38.32 -29.96 -8.51
N VAL A 290 -38.17 -28.72 -8.98
CA VAL A 290 -37.53 -27.62 -8.24
C VAL A 290 -38.49 -26.44 -8.15
N ALA A 291 -38.79 -26.01 -6.94
CA ALA A 291 -39.54 -24.77 -6.68
C ALA A 291 -38.64 -23.74 -5.99
N ARG A 292 -38.77 -22.48 -6.42
CA ARG A 292 -38.02 -21.33 -5.88
C ARG A 292 -38.95 -20.21 -5.50
N ASN A 293 -38.57 -19.40 -4.51
CA ASN A 293 -39.29 -18.18 -4.15
C ASN A 293 -38.42 -16.92 -4.32
N ALA A 294 -39.04 -15.74 -4.18
CA ALA A 294 -38.37 -14.44 -4.32
C ALA A 294 -37.27 -14.20 -3.27
N ALA A 295 -37.39 -14.84 -2.11
CA ALA A 295 -36.43 -14.73 -1.02
C ALA A 295 -35.20 -15.63 -1.20
N GLY A 296 -35.07 -16.32 -2.34
CA GLY A 296 -33.95 -17.22 -2.64
C GLY A 296 -34.10 -18.63 -2.07
N GLY A 297 -35.19 -18.92 -1.35
CA GLY A 297 -35.52 -20.25 -0.85
C GLY A 297 -35.76 -21.24 -2.00
N VAL A 298 -35.20 -22.43 -1.87
CA VAL A 298 -35.29 -23.50 -2.88
C VAL A 298 -35.71 -24.80 -2.21
N VAL A 299 -36.68 -25.48 -2.79
CA VAL A 299 -37.03 -26.87 -2.47
C VAL A 299 -36.89 -27.73 -3.71
N GLU A 300 -36.39 -28.94 -3.52
CA GLU A 300 -36.19 -29.92 -4.59
C GLU A 300 -36.75 -31.26 -4.16
N GLU A 301 -37.46 -31.90 -5.09
CA GLU A 301 -37.98 -33.26 -4.92
C GLU A 301 -37.67 -34.08 -6.17
N THR A 302 -37.30 -35.35 -5.97
CA THR A 302 -37.01 -36.28 -7.07
C THR A 302 -37.99 -37.44 -7.08
N ARG A 303 -38.56 -37.76 -8.25
CA ARG A 303 -39.41 -38.93 -8.47
C ARG A 303 -38.82 -39.82 -9.56
N ASN A 304 -38.48 -41.05 -9.20
CA ASN A 304 -38.05 -42.07 -10.13
C ASN A 304 -39.26 -42.88 -10.60
N VAL A 305 -39.33 -43.22 -11.87
CA VAL A 305 -40.41 -44.04 -12.46
C VAL A 305 -39.83 -44.99 -13.50
N VAL A 306 -40.60 -45.99 -13.91
CA VAL A 306 -40.25 -46.88 -15.03
C VAL A 306 -41.33 -46.78 -16.08
N VAL A 307 -40.93 -46.54 -17.33
CA VAL A 307 -41.85 -46.48 -18.47
C VAL A 307 -41.64 -47.70 -19.37
N SER A 308 -42.74 -48.31 -19.80
CA SER A 308 -42.73 -49.44 -20.74
C SER A 308 -43.79 -49.27 -21.82
N TYR A 309 -43.51 -49.82 -23.00
CA TYR A 309 -44.45 -49.89 -24.11
C TYR A 309 -44.65 -51.33 -24.52
N THR A 310 -45.90 -51.77 -24.58
CA THR A 310 -46.32 -53.08 -25.13
C THR A 310 -47.16 -52.92 -26.40
N ALA A 311 -47.43 -51.69 -26.79
CA ALA A 311 -48.17 -51.28 -27.99
C ALA A 311 -47.42 -50.14 -28.70
N ALA A 312 -47.75 -49.89 -29.96
CA ALA A 312 -47.42 -48.63 -30.62
C ALA A 312 -48.32 -47.52 -30.05
N VAL A 313 -47.74 -46.58 -29.32
CA VAL A 313 -48.43 -45.39 -28.81
C VAL A 313 -47.96 -44.18 -29.59
N VAL A 314 -48.87 -43.58 -30.35
CA VAL A 314 -48.62 -42.45 -31.25
C VAL A 314 -49.40 -41.25 -30.75
N ASN A 315 -48.69 -40.29 -30.15
CA ASN A 315 -49.26 -39.02 -29.72
C ASN A 315 -49.04 -37.99 -30.82
N VAL A 316 -50.12 -37.41 -31.34
CA VAL A 316 -50.09 -36.44 -32.42
C VAL A 316 -50.39 -35.06 -31.87
N PHE A 317 -49.57 -34.08 -32.25
CA PHE A 317 -49.75 -32.67 -31.96
C PHE A 317 -49.79 -31.89 -33.26
N VAL A 318 -50.88 -31.19 -33.53
CA VAL A 318 -50.99 -30.33 -34.71
C VAL A 318 -50.49 -28.94 -34.34
N ARG A 319 -49.41 -28.50 -34.98
CA ARG A 319 -48.70 -27.24 -34.68
C ARG A 319 -48.23 -26.55 -35.96
N GLY A 320 -48.44 -25.23 -36.05
CA GLY A 320 -47.99 -24.43 -37.18
C GLY A 320 -48.92 -24.48 -38.41
N GLY A 321 -50.18 -24.89 -38.20
CA GLY A 321 -51.23 -24.89 -39.21
C GLY A 321 -52.18 -26.08 -39.08
N ASP A 322 -53.30 -26.03 -39.81
CA ASP A 322 -54.27 -27.12 -39.86
C ASP A 322 -53.73 -28.34 -40.63
N ALA A 323 -54.14 -29.54 -40.24
CA ALA A 323 -53.77 -30.78 -40.90
C ALA A 323 -54.97 -31.74 -41.02
N TRP A 324 -55.24 -32.26 -42.21
CA TRP A 324 -56.16 -33.39 -42.37
C TRP A 324 -55.48 -34.68 -41.88
N LEU A 325 -56.10 -35.43 -40.99
CA LEU A 325 -55.54 -36.67 -40.42
C LEU A 325 -56.54 -37.83 -40.56
N LEU A 326 -56.06 -38.97 -41.03
CA LEU A 326 -56.74 -40.28 -40.97
C LEU A 326 -55.81 -41.25 -40.25
N ALA A 327 -56.33 -41.94 -39.24
CA ALA A 327 -55.58 -42.98 -38.55
C ALA A 327 -56.32 -44.32 -38.65
N THR A 328 -55.55 -45.37 -38.88
CA THR A 328 -56.01 -46.76 -38.86
C THR A 328 -55.23 -47.48 -37.76
N VAL A 329 -55.92 -48.18 -36.87
CA VAL A 329 -55.33 -48.95 -35.76
C VAL A 329 -55.69 -50.42 -35.98
N ASP A 330 -54.68 -51.28 -36.01
CA ASP A 330 -54.82 -52.72 -36.21
C ASP A 330 -55.68 -53.09 -37.45
N GLY A 331 -55.56 -52.28 -38.51
CA GLY A 331 -56.27 -52.46 -39.78
C GLY A 331 -57.68 -51.84 -39.85
N ALA A 332 -58.17 -51.20 -38.79
CA ALA A 332 -59.47 -50.52 -38.76
C ALA A 332 -59.34 -49.00 -38.62
N ASP A 333 -60.14 -48.23 -39.36
CA ASP A 333 -60.14 -46.77 -39.27
C ASP A 333 -60.66 -46.30 -37.90
N VAL A 334 -59.95 -45.34 -37.31
CA VAL A 334 -60.29 -44.80 -36.00
C VAL A 334 -61.40 -43.77 -36.15
N ALA A 335 -62.52 -43.99 -35.44
CA ALA A 335 -63.64 -43.07 -35.41
C ALA A 335 -63.20 -41.66 -34.96
N GLY A 336 -63.70 -40.62 -35.64
CA GLY A 336 -63.34 -39.23 -35.37
C GLY A 336 -62.07 -38.73 -36.07
N THR A 337 -61.38 -39.61 -36.80
CA THR A 337 -60.35 -39.24 -37.79
C THR A 337 -60.96 -39.09 -39.18
N GLY A 338 -60.14 -38.88 -40.22
CA GLY A 338 -60.60 -38.60 -41.59
C GLY A 338 -61.08 -37.16 -41.78
N ARG A 339 -60.61 -36.24 -40.93
CA ARG A 339 -61.03 -34.83 -40.88
C ARG A 339 -59.85 -33.89 -40.74
N VAL A 340 -60.11 -32.59 -40.89
CA VAL A 340 -59.15 -31.54 -40.56
C VAL A 340 -59.09 -31.35 -39.04
N TYR A 341 -57.89 -31.41 -38.51
CA TYR A 341 -57.52 -31.05 -37.14
C TYR A 341 -56.94 -29.63 -37.17
N LYS A 342 -57.42 -28.79 -36.25
CA LYS A 342 -56.98 -27.41 -36.12
C LYS A 342 -55.65 -27.28 -35.38
N ASP A 343 -54.94 -26.19 -35.62
CA ASP A 343 -53.73 -25.84 -34.87
C ASP A 343 -53.98 -25.90 -33.35
N GLY A 344 -53.13 -26.64 -32.64
CA GLY A 344 -53.28 -26.91 -31.21
C GLY A 344 -54.10 -28.15 -30.84
N GLU A 345 -54.83 -28.77 -31.78
CA GLU A 345 -55.48 -30.06 -31.52
C GLU A 345 -54.46 -31.18 -31.32
N THR A 346 -54.85 -32.17 -30.51
CA THR A 346 -54.03 -33.35 -30.22
C THR A 346 -54.86 -34.62 -30.36
N ALA A 347 -54.20 -35.74 -30.68
CA ALA A 347 -54.81 -37.05 -30.74
C ALA A 347 -53.84 -38.12 -30.24
N VAL A 348 -54.37 -39.23 -29.74
CA VAL A 348 -53.55 -40.37 -29.31
C VAL A 348 -54.12 -41.64 -29.91
N PHE A 349 -53.25 -42.46 -30.48
CA PHE A 349 -53.59 -43.73 -31.09
C PHE A 349 -52.71 -44.83 -30.49
N THR A 350 -53.34 -45.93 -30.08
CA THR A 350 -52.66 -47.06 -29.42
C THR A 350 -53.14 -48.37 -30.00
N GLY A 351 -52.20 -49.22 -30.46
CA GLY A 351 -52.51 -50.57 -30.99
C GLY A 351 -51.25 -51.38 -31.27
N ARG A 352 -51.38 -52.56 -31.88
CA ARG A 352 -50.21 -53.35 -32.34
C ARG A 352 -49.57 -52.69 -33.55
N GLU A 353 -50.40 -52.11 -34.42
CA GLU A 353 -50.02 -51.28 -35.55
C GLU A 353 -50.89 -50.01 -35.58
N VAL A 354 -50.26 -48.87 -35.77
CA VAL A 354 -50.90 -47.57 -36.00
C VAL A 354 -50.40 -47.01 -37.33
N ARG A 355 -51.29 -46.85 -38.30
CA ARG A 355 -51.01 -46.15 -39.55
C ARG A 355 -51.63 -44.76 -39.50
N LEU A 356 -50.84 -43.73 -39.73
CA LEU A 356 -51.24 -42.34 -39.72
C LEU A 356 -51.00 -41.72 -41.10
N ARG A 357 -52.06 -41.23 -41.72
CA ARG A 357 -52.01 -40.40 -42.92
C ARG A 357 -52.25 -38.95 -42.56
N SER A 358 -51.30 -38.08 -42.88
CA SER A 358 -51.44 -36.63 -42.74
C SER A 358 -51.46 -35.95 -44.09
N GLY A 359 -52.39 -35.02 -44.29
CA GLY A 359 -52.47 -34.13 -45.44
C GLY A 359 -51.61 -32.86 -45.33
N ASN A 360 -51.00 -32.63 -44.15
CA ASN A 360 -50.03 -31.55 -43.93
C ASN A 360 -48.99 -32.04 -42.92
N ALA A 361 -48.05 -32.84 -43.41
CA ALA A 361 -47.06 -33.52 -42.57
C ALA A 361 -46.12 -32.56 -41.83
N GLY A 362 -45.89 -31.37 -42.38
CA GLY A 362 -45.11 -30.30 -41.74
C GLY A 362 -45.79 -29.64 -40.54
N ALA A 363 -47.11 -29.75 -40.42
CA ALA A 363 -47.86 -29.30 -39.25
C ALA A 363 -48.23 -30.45 -38.29
N THR A 364 -47.82 -31.69 -38.61
CA THR A 364 -48.16 -32.88 -37.84
C THR A 364 -46.94 -33.38 -37.09
N GLN A 365 -46.90 -33.14 -35.78
CA GLN A 365 -45.84 -33.61 -34.90
C GLN A 365 -46.25 -34.88 -34.20
N VAL A 366 -45.32 -35.82 -34.07
CA VAL A 366 -45.60 -37.13 -33.48
C VAL A 366 -44.62 -37.44 -32.37
N ILE A 367 -45.11 -37.97 -31.25
CA ILE A 367 -44.29 -38.67 -30.27
C ILE A 367 -44.70 -40.14 -30.30
N TYR A 368 -43.78 -40.98 -30.74
CA TYR A 368 -43.96 -42.43 -30.82
C TYR A 368 -43.20 -43.11 -29.69
N ASN A 369 -43.90 -43.85 -28.85
CA ASN A 369 -43.34 -44.53 -27.67
C ASN A 369 -42.39 -43.62 -26.85
N GLY A 370 -42.84 -42.37 -26.65
CA GLY A 370 -42.10 -41.38 -25.87
C GLY A 370 -40.93 -40.70 -26.58
N THR A 371 -40.64 -41.08 -27.83
CA THR A 371 -39.59 -40.45 -28.65
C THR A 371 -40.21 -39.44 -29.62
N LEU A 372 -39.74 -38.19 -29.57
CA LEU A 372 -40.22 -37.13 -30.45
C LEU A 372 -39.76 -37.34 -31.90
N ILE A 373 -40.72 -37.44 -32.80
CA ILE A 373 -40.59 -37.45 -34.26
C ILE A 373 -41.16 -36.11 -34.74
N ALA A 374 -40.32 -35.08 -34.72
CA ALA A 374 -40.67 -33.66 -34.82
C ALA A 374 -41.81 -33.36 -35.81
N ASN A 375 -41.57 -33.40 -37.13
CA ASN A 375 -42.61 -33.28 -38.15
C ASN A 375 -42.57 -34.53 -39.03
N LEU A 376 -43.73 -35.02 -39.47
CA LEU A 376 -43.78 -36.21 -40.33
C LEU A 376 -43.21 -35.99 -41.74
N GLY A 377 -43.15 -34.73 -42.19
CA GLY A 377 -42.70 -34.32 -43.52
C GLY A 377 -42.68 -32.80 -43.67
N ARG A 378 -42.78 -32.30 -44.91
CA ARG A 378 -42.80 -30.87 -45.25
C ARG A 378 -44.22 -30.28 -45.17
N GLN A 379 -44.30 -28.95 -45.10
CA GLN A 379 -45.59 -28.24 -45.08
C GLN A 379 -46.40 -28.53 -46.36
N GLY A 380 -47.66 -28.93 -46.21
CA GLY A 380 -48.55 -29.32 -47.31
C GLY A 380 -48.28 -30.70 -47.92
N GLU A 381 -47.24 -31.42 -47.47
CA GLU A 381 -46.95 -32.77 -47.95
C GLU A 381 -47.96 -33.78 -47.37
N VAL A 382 -48.46 -34.68 -48.22
CA VAL A 382 -49.27 -35.82 -47.78
C VAL A 382 -48.35 -36.99 -47.47
N VAL A 383 -48.35 -37.45 -46.22
CA VAL A 383 -47.45 -38.52 -45.75
C VAL A 383 -48.25 -39.62 -45.06
N ASP A 384 -47.94 -40.87 -45.41
CA ASP A 384 -48.34 -42.07 -44.70
C ASP A 384 -47.17 -42.60 -43.86
N ARG A 385 -47.41 -42.85 -42.57
CA ARG A 385 -46.44 -43.47 -41.65
C ARG A 385 -47.09 -44.61 -40.88
N THR A 386 -46.36 -45.69 -40.69
CA THR A 386 -46.79 -46.86 -39.91
C THR A 386 -45.89 -47.01 -38.70
N PHE A 387 -46.49 -47.22 -37.54
CA PHE A 387 -45.83 -47.41 -36.26
C PHE A 387 -46.28 -48.76 -35.69
N THR A 388 -45.34 -49.62 -35.29
CA THR A 388 -45.66 -50.96 -34.76
C THR A 388 -45.24 -51.08 -33.31
N ALA A 389 -45.85 -51.99 -32.55
CA ALA A 389 -45.36 -52.32 -31.22
C ALA A 389 -43.90 -52.85 -31.32
N GLN A 390 -43.06 -52.49 -30.35
CA GLN A 390 -41.66 -52.92 -30.28
C GLN A 390 -41.49 -54.15 -29.39
#